data_AF-A0A183SPJ5-F1
#
_entry.id   AF-A0A183SPJ5-F1
#
_cell.length_a   1.000
_cell.length_b   1.000
_cell.length_c   1.000
_cell.angle_alpha   90.00
_cell.angle_beta   90.00
_cell.angle_gamma   90.00
#
_symmetry.space_group_name_H-M   'P 1'
#
loop_
_entity.id
_entity.type
_entity.pdbx_description
1 polymer ?
#
loop_
_entity_poly.entity_id
_entity_poly.type
_entity_poly.pdbx_seq_one_letter_code
_entity_poly.pdbx_strand_id
1 'polypeptide(L)'
;MSTEKRNVYWLAEPVGVVGTSEQVEHEKVAGRVTLTWYADRKEWKNFFATTKAVYGPPVNGIAPLFSADGRTLLTKKTQTMTRWAENLQSVLNQPCTVSNAAIDRLPEEEINTELDLPPSLNETIRAVKQLSSGNAPGSDAIPAEIYKHDRTN
;
A
#
# COMPACT_ATOMS: atom_id res chain seq x y z
N MET A 1 48.21 -29.16 -13.17
CA MET A 1 46.87 -28.62 -12.84
C MET A 1 47.11 -27.18 -12.39
N SER A 2 47.03 -26.15 -13.24
CA SER A 2 45.83 -25.55 -13.86
C SER A 2 44.77 -25.28 -12.77
N THR A 3 44.39 -24.05 -12.41
CA THR A 3 44.09 -22.89 -13.27
C THR A 3 44.36 -21.53 -12.60
N GLU A 4 44.67 -20.61 -13.49
CA GLU A 4 44.81 -19.16 -13.43
C GLU A 4 43.53 -18.43 -12.95
N LYS A 5 43.69 -17.43 -12.07
CA LYS A 5 42.71 -16.34 -11.91
C LYS A 5 43.42 -15.01 -12.11
N ARG A 6 43.34 -14.51 -13.35
CA ARG A 6 43.53 -13.09 -13.66
C ARG A 6 42.43 -12.31 -12.95
N ASN A 7 42.80 -11.34 -12.12
CA ASN A 7 41.94 -10.21 -11.86
C ASN A 7 42.70 -8.95 -12.25
N VAL A 8 42.14 -8.27 -13.24
CA VAL A 8 42.72 -7.13 -13.93
C VAL A 8 42.50 -5.88 -13.09
N TYR A 9 43.55 -5.07 -13.01
CA TYR A 9 43.67 -3.79 -12.35
C TYR A 9 42.46 -2.86 -12.51
N TRP A 10 42.01 -2.28 -11.40
CA TRP A 10 41.40 -0.95 -11.39
C TRP A 10 42.36 0.01 -10.69
N LEU A 11 43.16 0.73 -11.48
CA LEU A 11 43.86 1.93 -11.07
C LEU A 11 42.98 3.13 -11.42
N ALA A 12 42.39 3.76 -10.42
CA ALA A 12 42.06 5.19 -10.41
C ALA A 12 41.61 5.60 -8.99
N GLU A 13 42.52 6.20 -8.22
CA GLU A 13 42.20 7.15 -7.16
C GLU A 13 42.50 8.59 -7.69
N PRO A 14 42.09 9.71 -7.05
CA PRO A 14 41.47 9.84 -5.71
C PRO A 14 40.29 10.86 -5.61
N VAL A 15 39.79 10.97 -4.36
CA VAL A 15 39.09 12.10 -3.72
C VAL A 15 37.56 12.00 -3.64
N GLY A 16 37.09 11.54 -2.47
CA GLY A 16 35.69 11.67 -2.05
C GLY A 16 35.38 10.77 -0.85
N VAL A 17 35.72 11.25 0.35
CA VAL A 17 35.29 10.82 1.70
C VAL A 17 34.70 9.40 1.80
N VAL A 18 35.52 8.44 2.24
CA VAL A 18 35.06 7.11 2.69
C VAL A 18 34.22 7.30 3.96
N GLY A 19 32.90 7.33 3.81
CA GLY A 19 31.98 7.08 4.91
C GLY A 19 32.07 5.60 5.31
N THR A 20 32.31 5.33 6.58
CA THR A 20 32.41 3.97 7.10
C THR A 20 31.06 3.25 7.04
N SER A 21 31.04 1.92 6.93
CA SER A 21 29.80 1.12 6.85
C SER A 21 28.84 1.39 8.02
N GLU A 22 29.37 1.77 9.17
CA GLU A 22 28.62 2.12 10.37
C GLU A 22 27.90 3.48 10.25
N GLN A 23 28.53 4.46 9.58
CA GLN A 23 27.89 5.75 9.28
C GLN A 23 26.77 5.60 8.25
N VAL A 24 26.95 4.73 7.25
CA VAL A 24 25.93 4.44 6.23
C VAL A 24 24.69 3.78 6.87
N GLU A 25 24.87 2.90 7.86
CA GLU A 25 23.73 2.30 8.57
C GLU A 25 23.06 3.28 9.54
N HIS A 26 23.83 4.12 10.25
CA HIS A 26 23.29 5.16 11.13
C HIS A 26 22.49 6.21 10.35
N GLU A 27 22.93 6.57 9.15
CA GLU A 27 22.25 7.48 8.23
C GLU A 27 20.98 6.86 7.61
N LYS A 28 21.00 5.56 7.29
CA LYS A 28 19.79 4.83 6.86
C LYS A 28 18.74 4.73 7.95
N VAL A 29 19.15 4.47 9.20
CA VAL A 29 18.25 4.40 10.36
C VAL A 29 17.65 5.79 10.65
N ALA A 30 18.46 6.85 10.62
CA ALA A 30 17.97 8.23 10.72
C ALA A 30 17.02 8.60 9.57
N GLY A 31 17.32 8.17 8.34
CA GLY A 31 16.44 8.33 7.17
C GLY A 31 15.08 7.66 7.35
N ARG A 32 15.01 6.47 7.95
CA ARG A 32 13.74 5.79 8.23
C ARG A 32 12.90 6.50 9.31
N VAL A 33 13.54 6.97 10.38
CA VAL A 33 12.87 7.69 11.48
C VAL A 33 12.28 9.03 11.01
N THR A 34 12.95 9.70 10.06
CA THR A 34 12.46 10.97 9.50
C THR A 34 11.29 10.78 8.53
N LEU A 35 11.23 9.67 7.79
CA LEU A 35 10.14 9.38 6.86
C LEU A 35 8.80 9.12 7.56
N THR A 36 8.82 8.34 8.65
CA THR A 36 7.62 8.09 9.44
C THR A 36 7.08 9.38 10.06
N TRP A 37 7.96 10.24 10.57
CA TRP A 37 7.60 11.54 11.11
C TRP A 37 6.87 12.46 10.12
N TYR A 38 7.38 12.57 8.88
CA TYR A 38 6.72 13.38 7.86
C TYR A 38 5.40 12.76 7.36
N ALA A 39 5.30 11.42 7.34
CA ALA A 39 4.07 10.71 6.99
C ALA A 39 2.97 10.97 8.03
N ASP A 40 3.29 10.84 9.32
CA ASP A 40 2.34 11.07 10.43
C ASP A 40 1.81 12.51 10.44
N ARG A 41 2.63 13.47 10.03
CA ARG A 41 2.30 14.90 9.94
C ARG A 41 1.68 15.32 8.61
N LYS A 42 1.48 14.39 7.68
CA LYS A 42 0.97 14.65 6.31
C LYS A 42 1.79 15.70 5.54
N GLU A 43 3.07 15.84 5.89
CA GLU A 43 4.01 16.77 5.24
C GLU A 43 4.56 16.14 3.96
N TRP A 44 3.69 15.93 2.97
CA TRP A 44 4.03 15.16 1.76
C TRP A 44 5.22 15.71 0.98
N LYS A 45 5.38 17.04 0.94
CA LYS A 45 6.52 17.68 0.28
C LYS A 45 7.86 17.24 0.89
N ASN A 46 7.94 17.21 2.22
CA ASN A 46 9.15 16.82 2.93
C ASN A 46 9.36 15.31 2.86
N PHE A 47 8.28 14.52 2.97
CA PHE A 47 8.33 13.08 2.76
C PHE A 47 8.91 12.70 1.38
N PHE A 48 8.43 13.32 0.30
CA PHE A 48 8.94 13.08 -1.06
C PHE A 48 10.38 13.58 -1.26
N ALA A 49 10.77 14.68 -0.61
CA ALA A 49 12.15 15.16 -0.66
C ALA A 49 13.11 14.20 0.05
N THR A 50 12.77 13.74 1.25
CA THR A 50 13.58 12.81 2.05
C THR A 50 13.67 11.44 1.39
N THR A 51 12.57 10.90 0.84
CA THR A 51 12.61 9.63 0.08
C THR A 51 13.55 9.71 -1.12
N LYS A 52 13.52 10.80 -1.89
CA LYS A 52 14.47 11.01 -2.99
C LYS A 52 15.93 11.11 -2.52
N ALA A 53 16.19 11.72 -1.36
CA ALA A 53 17.53 11.81 -0.80
C ALA A 53 18.06 10.43 -0.35
N VAL A 54 17.22 9.62 0.30
CA VAL A 54 17.58 8.28 0.81
C VAL A 54 17.81 7.26 -0.31
N TYR A 55 16.94 7.27 -1.33
CA TYR A 55 17.00 6.29 -2.42
C TYR A 55 17.79 6.78 -3.65
N GLY A 56 18.21 8.05 -3.65
CA GLY A 56 18.92 8.67 -4.77
C GLY A 56 18.00 9.07 -5.94
N PRO A 57 18.57 9.53 -7.06
CA PRO A 57 17.82 9.91 -8.25
C PRO A 57 16.90 8.77 -8.71
N PRO A 58 15.65 9.06 -9.13
CA PRO A 58 14.77 8.04 -9.66
C PRO A 58 15.45 7.38 -10.87
N VAL A 59 15.87 6.12 -10.70
CA VAL A 59 16.36 5.30 -11.79
C VAL A 59 15.12 4.97 -12.61
N ASN A 60 14.91 5.68 -13.72
CA ASN A 60 13.88 5.35 -14.72
C ASN A 60 14.25 4.07 -15.50
N GLY A 61 14.86 3.10 -14.83
CA GLY A 61 15.00 1.75 -15.32
C GLY A 61 13.67 1.08 -15.09
N ILE A 62 12.89 0.90 -16.16
CA ILE A 62 11.88 -0.16 -16.14
C ILE A 62 12.65 -1.42 -15.79
N ALA A 63 12.42 -1.93 -14.58
CA ALA A 63 13.01 -3.20 -14.17
C ALA A 63 12.65 -4.22 -15.25
N PRO A 64 13.64 -4.87 -15.89
CA PRO A 64 13.38 -5.80 -16.97
C PRO A 64 12.42 -6.89 -16.48
N LEU A 65 11.19 -6.93 -17.01
CA LEU A 65 10.19 -7.89 -16.56
C LEU A 65 10.42 -9.23 -17.25
N PHE A 66 10.62 -10.29 -16.49
CA PHE A 66 10.81 -11.63 -17.03
C PHE A 66 9.49 -12.39 -17.19
N SER A 67 9.50 -13.38 -18.08
CA SER A 67 8.48 -14.43 -18.16
C SER A 67 8.35 -15.20 -16.85
N ALA A 68 7.27 -15.98 -16.70
CA ALA A 68 7.01 -16.75 -15.48
C ALA A 68 8.13 -17.75 -15.12
N ASP A 69 8.83 -18.27 -16.12
CA ASP A 69 9.97 -19.17 -15.98
C ASP A 69 11.32 -18.45 -15.72
N GLY A 70 11.33 -17.11 -15.72
CA GLY A 70 12.51 -16.29 -15.47
C GLY A 70 13.54 -16.24 -16.61
N ARG A 71 13.27 -16.87 -17.76
CA ARG A 71 14.27 -17.06 -18.83
C ARG A 71 14.25 -15.98 -19.90
N THR A 72 13.10 -15.36 -20.13
CA THR A 72 12.90 -14.44 -21.25
C THR A 72 12.57 -13.06 -20.74
N LEU A 73 13.28 -12.05 -21.24
CA LEU A 73 12.93 -10.65 -21.00
C LEU A 73 11.72 -10.25 -21.86
N LEU A 74 10.67 -9.76 -21.21
CA LEU A 74 9.47 -9.26 -21.86
C LEU A 74 9.67 -7.79 -22.27
N THR A 75 9.79 -7.57 -23.57
CA THR A 75 10.03 -6.23 -24.14
C THR A 75 8.76 -5.62 -24.77
N LYS A 76 7.74 -6.44 -25.06
CA LYS A 76 6.48 -5.98 -25.63
C LYS A 76 5.45 -5.69 -24.54
N LYS A 77 4.75 -4.56 -24.66
CA LYS A 77 3.67 -4.15 -23.73
C LYS A 77 2.60 -5.22 -23.57
N THR A 78 2.20 -5.90 -24.65
CA THR A 78 1.20 -6.98 -24.60
C THR A 78 1.67 -8.15 -23.74
N GLN A 79 2.92 -8.57 -23.88
CA GLN A 79 3.52 -9.64 -23.09
C GLN A 79 3.62 -9.26 -21.61
N THR A 80 4.00 -8.01 -21.33
CA THR A 80 4.00 -7.46 -19.96
C THR A 80 2.60 -7.53 -19.35
N MET A 81 1.56 -7.09 -20.07
CA MET A 81 0.18 -7.12 -19.56
C MET A 81 -0.33 -8.55 -19.32
N THR A 82 -0.03 -9.48 -20.21
CA THR A 82 -0.35 -10.90 -20.01
C THR A 82 0.35 -11.45 -18.77
N ARG A 83 1.64 -11.14 -18.57
CA ARG A 83 2.37 -11.58 -17.37
C ARG A 83 1.81 -10.99 -16.07
N TRP A 84 1.36 -9.73 -16.09
CA TRP A 84 0.66 -9.13 -14.95
C TRP A 84 -0.65 -9.85 -14.64
N ALA A 85 -1.43 -10.17 -15.67
CA ALA A 85 -2.70 -10.90 -15.51
C ALA A 85 -2.47 -12.30 -14.92
N GLU A 86 -1.48 -13.05 -15.42
CA GLU A 86 -1.10 -14.36 -14.87
C GLU A 86 -0.70 -14.26 -13.39
N ASN A 87 0.14 -13.28 -13.04
CA ASN A 87 0.62 -13.11 -11.67
C ASN A 87 -0.53 -12.73 -10.73
N LEU A 88 -1.42 -11.83 -11.16
CA LEU A 88 -2.62 -11.48 -10.40
C LEU A 88 -3.53 -12.70 -10.23
N GLN A 89 -3.72 -13.49 -11.28
CA GLN A 89 -4.51 -14.71 -11.19
C GLN A 89 -3.91 -15.72 -10.20
N SER A 90 -2.60 -15.94 -10.24
CA SER A 90 -1.94 -16.88 -9.32
C SER A 90 -1.99 -16.42 -7.86
N VAL A 91 -1.89 -15.11 -7.62
CA VAL A 91 -1.90 -14.54 -6.26
C VAL A 91 -3.32 -14.48 -5.70
N LEU A 92 -4.30 -14.03 -6.49
CA LEU A 92 -5.65 -13.75 -6.01
C LEU A 92 -6.59 -14.95 -6.08
N ASN A 93 -6.41 -15.84 -7.06
CA ASN A 93 -7.27 -17.02 -7.24
C ASN A 93 -6.64 -18.30 -6.67
N GLN A 94 -5.64 -18.17 -5.81
CA GLN A 94 -5.10 -19.31 -5.09
C GLN A 94 -6.21 -19.89 -4.19
N PRO A 95 -6.51 -21.20 -4.27
CA PRO A 95 -7.46 -21.83 -3.37
C PRO A 95 -7.02 -21.62 -1.93
N CYS A 96 -7.79 -20.88 -1.15
CA CYS A 96 -7.59 -20.76 0.29
C CYS A 96 -8.14 -22.03 0.95
N THR A 97 -7.26 -22.92 1.39
CA THR A 97 -7.66 -24.06 2.21
C THR A 97 -7.66 -23.59 3.66
N VAL A 98 -8.78 -23.03 4.11
CA VAL A 98 -8.97 -22.73 5.54
C VAL A 98 -9.08 -24.07 6.28
N SER A 99 -8.23 -24.27 7.29
CA SER A 99 -8.29 -25.47 8.11
C SER A 99 -9.51 -25.45 9.02
N ASN A 100 -10.25 -26.55 9.13
CA ASN A 100 -11.37 -26.67 10.07
C ASN A 100 -10.92 -26.39 11.52
N ALA A 101 -9.71 -26.82 11.88
CA ALA A 101 -9.15 -26.53 13.20
C ALA A 101 -8.88 -25.03 13.43
N ALA A 102 -8.72 -24.22 12.38
CA ALA A 102 -8.64 -22.77 12.49
C ALA A 102 -10.04 -22.14 12.64
N ILE A 103 -11.05 -22.71 11.97
CA ILE A 103 -12.46 -22.31 12.11
C ILE A 103 -12.96 -22.60 13.53
N ASP A 104 -12.71 -23.80 14.05
CA ASP A 104 -13.12 -24.22 15.40
C ASP A 104 -12.46 -23.40 16.53
N ARG A 105 -11.37 -22.69 16.21
CA ARG A 105 -10.66 -21.80 17.14
C ARG A 105 -11.14 -20.35 17.08
N LEU A 106 -11.99 -19.99 16.11
CA LEU A 106 -12.57 -18.65 16.06
C LEU A 106 -13.57 -18.52 17.21
N PRO A 107 -13.41 -17.52 18.10
CA PRO A 107 -14.42 -17.26 19.11
C PRO A 107 -15.70 -16.83 18.39
N GLU A 108 -16.80 -17.53 18.67
CA GLU A 108 -18.12 -17.05 18.28
C GLU A 108 -18.43 -15.81 19.13
N GLU A 109 -18.64 -14.68 18.46
CA GLU A 109 -19.21 -13.53 19.14
C GLU A 109 -20.70 -13.79 19.39
N GLU A 110 -21.21 -13.23 20.49
CA GLU A 110 -22.63 -13.30 20.81
C GLU A 110 -23.44 -12.71 19.64
N ILE A 111 -24.48 -13.44 19.21
CA ILE A 111 -25.35 -13.02 18.13
C ILE A 111 -25.98 -11.69 18.53
N ASN A 112 -25.59 -10.60 17.86
CA ASN A 112 -26.11 -9.29 18.17
C ASN A 112 -27.54 -9.13 17.61
N THR A 113 -28.53 -9.53 18.41
CA THR A 113 -29.95 -9.41 18.07
C THR A 113 -30.43 -7.96 17.98
N GLU A 114 -29.64 -6.98 18.42
CA GLU A 114 -29.96 -5.54 18.26
C GLU A 114 -30.07 -5.14 16.79
N LEU A 115 -29.29 -5.79 15.91
CA LEU A 115 -29.33 -5.56 14.46
C LEU A 115 -30.60 -6.09 13.80
N ASP A 116 -31.30 -7.04 14.44
CA ASP A 116 -32.59 -7.55 13.98
C ASP A 116 -33.76 -6.65 14.42
N LEU A 117 -33.52 -5.70 15.32
CA LEU A 117 -34.53 -4.75 15.74
C LEU A 117 -34.72 -3.67 14.68
N PRO A 118 -35.97 -3.29 14.36
CA PRO A 118 -36.20 -2.16 13.48
C PRO A 118 -35.66 -0.87 14.15
N PRO A 119 -35.08 0.07 13.37
CA PRO A 119 -34.56 1.31 13.91
C PRO A 119 -35.66 2.09 14.63
N SER A 120 -35.34 2.62 15.81
CA SER A 120 -36.26 3.45 16.56
C SER A 120 -36.48 4.80 15.87
N LEU A 121 -37.60 5.46 16.20
CA LEU A 121 -37.88 6.81 15.71
C LEU A 121 -36.76 7.80 16.07
N ASN A 122 -36.22 7.72 17.30
CA ASN A 122 -35.17 8.62 17.75
C ASN A 122 -33.83 8.39 17.04
N GLU A 123 -33.48 7.13 16.74
CA GLU A 123 -32.31 6.81 15.91
C GLU A 123 -32.46 7.35 14.50
N THR A 124 -33.64 7.18 13.90
CA THR A 124 -33.96 7.70 12.56
C THR A 124 -33.84 9.24 12.53
N ILE A 125 -34.40 9.94 13.53
CA ILE A 125 -34.29 11.40 13.65
C ILE A 125 -32.83 11.84 13.81
N ARG A 126 -32.02 11.13 14.61
CA ARG A 126 -30.59 11.43 14.78
C ARG A 126 -29.80 11.22 13.50
N ALA A 127 -30.04 10.10 12.79
CA ALA A 127 -29.37 9.78 11.53
C ALA A 127 -29.69 10.82 10.45
N VAL A 128 -30.97 11.21 10.30
CA VAL A 128 -31.39 12.26 9.34
C VAL A 128 -30.71 13.60 9.64
N LYS A 129 -30.61 13.98 10.92
CA LYS A 129 -29.90 15.21 11.32
C LYS A 129 -28.40 15.16 11.05
N GLN A 130 -27.77 14.00 11.22
CA GLN A 130 -26.35 13.82 10.92
C GLN A 130 -26.08 13.82 9.42
N LEU A 131 -27.01 13.30 8.62
CA LEU A 131 -26.94 13.28 7.16
C LEU A 131 -26.95 14.70 6.57
N SER A 132 -27.68 15.63 7.17
CA SER A 132 -27.77 17.03 6.75
C SER A 132 -26.54 17.88 7.18
N SER A 133 -25.32 17.42 6.90
CA SER A 133 -24.08 18.11 7.24
C SER A 133 -23.53 19.01 6.11
N GLY A 134 -24.28 19.23 5.03
CA GLY A 134 -23.87 20.04 3.88
C GLY A 134 -22.84 19.37 2.96
N ASN A 135 -22.78 18.03 2.96
CA ASN A 135 -21.94 17.27 2.04
C ASN A 135 -22.53 17.29 0.62
N ALA A 136 -21.68 17.16 -0.39
CA ALA A 136 -22.14 17.05 -1.78
C ALA A 136 -22.96 15.76 -1.99
N PRO A 137 -24.00 15.80 -2.84
CA PRO A 137 -24.76 14.61 -3.23
C PRO A 137 -23.88 13.49 -3.78
N GLY A 138 -24.34 12.24 -3.61
CA GLY A 138 -23.68 11.06 -4.19
C GLY A 138 -23.87 10.97 -5.70
N SER A 139 -23.52 9.80 -6.27
CA SER A 139 -23.72 9.53 -7.71
C SER A 139 -25.19 9.55 -8.14
N ASP A 140 -26.11 9.45 -7.20
CA ASP A 140 -27.55 9.59 -7.41
C ASP A 140 -28.02 11.05 -7.53
N ALA A 141 -27.12 12.02 -7.28
CA ALA A 141 -27.38 13.46 -7.26
C ALA A 141 -28.49 13.87 -6.28
N ILE A 142 -28.78 13.04 -5.26
CA ILE A 142 -29.79 13.32 -4.25
C ILE A 142 -29.14 14.05 -3.06
N PRO A 143 -29.52 15.31 -2.77
CA PRO A 143 -29.01 16.03 -1.61
C PRO A 143 -29.59 15.49 -0.30
N ALA A 144 -28.78 15.43 0.75
CA ALA A 144 -29.21 15.02 2.08
C ALA A 144 -30.39 15.85 2.62
N GLU A 145 -30.50 17.10 2.17
CA GLU A 145 -31.48 18.09 2.58
C GLU A 145 -32.92 17.76 2.14
N ILE A 146 -33.12 16.80 1.22
CA ILE A 146 -34.46 16.37 0.82
C ILE A 146 -35.13 15.50 1.88
N TYR A 147 -34.35 14.86 2.76
CA TYR A 147 -34.86 13.99 3.81
C TYR A 147 -35.35 14.84 4.98
N LYS A 148 -36.67 14.85 5.21
CA LYS A 148 -37.31 15.56 6.32
C LYS A 148 -37.89 14.57 7.32
N HIS A 149 -37.84 14.91 8.59
CA HIS A 149 -38.63 14.26 9.63
C HIS A 149 -39.78 15.20 9.99
N ASP A 150 -41.01 14.71 9.98
CA ASP A 150 -42.15 15.48 10.47
C ASP A 150 -41.98 15.69 11.98
N ARG A 151 -41.76 16.95 12.36
CA ARG A 151 -41.66 17.37 13.76
C ARG A 151 -43.07 17.43 14.33
N THR A 152 -43.57 16.31 14.82
CA THR A 152 -44.75 16.32 15.69
C THR A 152 -44.36 16.93 17.04
N ASN A 153 -44.99 18.05 17.37
CA ASN A 153 -44.99 18.67 18.69
C ASN A 153 -46.39 18.55 19.25
#